data_AF-A0A9X2Z8S4-F1
#
_entry.id   AF-A0A9X2Z8S4-F1
#
_cell.length_a   1.000
_cell.length_b   1.000
_cell.length_c   1.000
_cell.angle_alpha   90.00
_cell.angle_beta   90.00
_cell.angle_gamma   90.00
#
_symmetry.space_group_name_H-M   'P 1'
#
loop_
_entity.id
_entity.type
_entity.pdbx_description
1 polymer ?
#
loop_
_entity_poly.entity_id
_entity_poly.type
_entity_poly.pdbx_seq_one_letter_code
_entity_poly.pdbx_strand_id
1 'polypeptide(L)' 'MSTGVTKSVNEIRTAIRELTARADLALKEGRPDDAVELRRRAEGYRDELGARP' A
#
# COMPACT_ATOMS: atom_id res chain seq x y z
N MET A 1 8.49 -8.24 22.45
CA MET A 1 8.39 -6.77 22.34
C MET A 1 7.80 -6.46 20.98
N SER A 2 6.51 -6.15 20.91
CA SER A 2 5.84 -5.79 19.67
C SER A 2 6.35 -4.42 19.23
N THR A 3 7.15 -4.36 18.16
CA THR A 3 7.58 -3.10 17.55
C THR A 3 6.39 -2.50 16.80
N GLY A 4 5.45 -1.91 17.54
CA GLY A 4 4.39 -1.08 16.99
C GLY A 4 5.02 0.24 16.52
N VAL A 5 5.71 0.21 15.38
CA VAL A 5 6.07 1.45 14.68
C VAL A 5 4.75 2.02 14.18
N THR A 6 4.23 3.02 14.89
CA THR A 6 3.16 3.85 14.37
C THR A 6 3.65 4.47 13.08
N LYS A 7 3.23 3.94 11.94
CA LYS A 7 3.57 4.52 10.63
C LYS A 7 3.08 5.96 10.61
N SER A 8 3.98 6.89 10.34
CA SER A 8 3.64 8.28 10.13
C SER A 8 2.79 8.44 8.87
N VAL A 9 2.02 9.52 8.77
CA VAL A 9 1.21 9.83 7.58
C VAL A 9 2.06 9.85 6.31
N ASN A 10 3.31 10.35 6.41
CA ASN A 10 4.23 10.40 5.29
C ASN A 10 4.71 9.00 4.84
N GLU A 11 4.95 8.10 5.79
CA GLU A 11 5.28 6.70 5.49
C GLU A 11 4.10 5.97 4.86
N ILE A 12 2.87 6.22 5.33
CA ILE A 12 1.65 5.65 4.75
C ILE A 12 1.49 6.10 3.29
N ARG A 13 1.64 7.40 3.02
CA ARG A 13 1.57 7.94 1.65
C ARG A 13 2.66 7.36 0.74
N THR A 14 3.88 7.23 1.26
CA THR A 14 5.00 6.60 0.55
C THR A 14 4.68 5.14 0.23
N ALA A 15 4.18 4.38 1.19
CA ALA A 15 3.78 2.99 1.01
C ALA A 15 2.66 2.83 -0.04
N ILE A 16 1.64 3.69 -0.02
CA ILE A 16 0.56 3.68 -1.04
C ILE A 16 1.15 3.88 -2.45
N ARG A 17 2.05 4.85 -2.61
CA ARG A 17 2.68 5.15 -3.91
C ARG A 17 3.50 3.97 -4.41
N GLU A 18 4.34 3.38 -3.56
CA GLU A 18 5.18 2.24 -3.92
C GLU A 18 4.35 1.00 -4.27
N LEU A 19 3.33 0.68 -3.48
CA LEU A 19 2.45 -0.45 -3.72
C LEU A 19 1.68 -0.30 -5.03
N THR A 20 1.18 0.92 -5.31
CA THR A 20 0.48 1.21 -6.57
C THR A 20 1.42 1.04 -7.76
N ALA A 21 2.64 1.59 -7.69
CA ALA A 21 3.63 1.45 -8.75
C ALA A 21 4.02 -0.01 -9.01
N ARG A 22 4.18 -0.82 -7.95
CA ARG A 22 4.45 -2.26 -8.07
C ARG A 22 3.26 -3.02 -8.64
N ALA A 23 2.03 -2.64 -8.30
CA ALA A 23 0.84 -3.26 -8.88
C ALA A 23 0.75 -3.01 -10.39
N ASP A 24 1.03 -1.78 -10.82
CA ASP A 24 1.02 -1.45 -12.25
C ASP A 24 2.15 -2.15 -13.00
N LEU A 25 3.31 -2.37 -12.36
CA LEU A 25 4.38 -3.21 -12.92
C LEU A 25 3.93 -4.67 -13.04
N ALA A 26 3.32 -5.24 -11.99
CA ALA A 26 2.83 -6.61 -12.01
C ALA A 26 1.79 -6.84 -13.13
N LEU A 27 0.91 -5.87 -13.39
CA LEU A 27 0.00 -5.92 -14.54
C LEU A 27 0.75 -5.97 -15.88
N LYS A 28 1.79 -5.15 -16.04
CA LYS A 28 2.63 -5.14 -17.26
C LYS A 28 3.41 -6.44 -17.45
N GLU A 29 3.81 -7.08 -16.36
CA GLU A 29 4.50 -8.37 -16.36
C GLU A 29 3.56 -9.58 -16.52
N GLY A 30 2.25 -9.36 -16.66
CA GLY A 30 1.27 -10.45 -16.78
C GLY A 30 1.02 -11.19 -15.47
N ARG A 31 1.23 -10.54 -14.32
CA ARG A 31 1.02 -11.05 -12.95
C ARG A 31 -0.17 -10.34 -12.29
N PRO A 32 -1.41 -10.57 -12.76
CA PRO A 32 -2.57 -9.82 -12.27
C PRO A 32 -2.91 -10.10 -10.80
N ASP A 33 -2.69 -11.33 -10.32
CA ASP A 33 -2.97 -11.69 -8.92
C ASP A 33 -2.09 -10.90 -7.95
N ASP A 34 -0.80 -10.72 -8.29
CA ASP A 34 0.12 -9.88 -7.52
C ASP A 34 -0.33 -8.42 -7.52
N ALA A 35 -0.82 -7.92 -8.67
CA ALA A 35 -1.35 -6.57 -8.75
C ALA A 35 -2.59 -6.37 -7.86
N VAL A 36 -3.48 -7.37 -7.79
CA VAL A 36 -4.66 -7.34 -6.92
C VAL A 36 -4.25 -7.27 -5.45
N GLU A 37 -3.34 -8.14 -5.02
CA GLU A 37 -2.86 -8.14 -3.63
C GLU A 37 -2.15 -6.83 -3.26
N LEU A 38 -1.34 -6.28 -4.15
CA LEU A 38 -0.66 -5.00 -3.94
C LEU A 38 -1.66 -3.83 -3.86
N ARG A 39 -2.70 -3.82 -4.70
CA ARG A 39 -3.76 -2.80 -4.67
C ARG A 39 -4.58 -2.90 -3.39
N ARG A 40 -4.95 -4.11 -2.97
CA ARG A 40 -5.68 -4.36 -1.71
C ARG A 40 -4.90 -3.84 -0.50
N ARG A 41 -3.58 -4.04 -0.47
CA ARG A 41 -2.71 -3.48 0.58
C ARG A 41 -2.67 -1.95 0.54
N ALA A 42 -2.61 -1.35 -0.66
CA ALA A 42 -2.63 0.10 -0.81
C ALA A 42 -3.97 0.70 -0.36
N GLU A 43 -5.09 0.02 -0.59
CA GLU A 43 -6.41 0.42 -0.08
C GLU A 43 -6.45 0.43 1.45
N GLY A 44 -5.95 -0.61 2.12
CA GLY A 44 -5.87 -0.62 3.59
C GLY A 44 -5.13 0.60 4.15
N TYR A 45 -4.03 1.01 3.50
CA TYR A 45 -3.32 2.24 3.89
C TYR A 45 -4.10 3.53 3.58
N ARG A 46 -4.92 3.56 2.52
CA ARG A 46 -5.79 4.70 2.24
C ARG A 46 -6.88 4.84 3.29
N ASP A 47 -7.44 3.72 3.74
CA ASP A 47 -8.42 3.69 4.83
C ASP A 47 -7.78 4.17 6.14
N GLU A 48 -6.58 3.69 6.48
CA GLU A 48 -5.80 4.19 7.63
C GLU A 48 -5.51 5.69 7.55
N LEU A 49 -5.28 6.23 6.34
CA LEU A 49 -5.04 7.65 6.12
C LEU A 49 -6.33 8.46 6.29
N GLY A 50 -7.46 7.97 5.78
CA GLY A 50 -8.76 8.63 5.90
C GLY A 50 -9.36 8.59 7.30
N ALA A 51 -8.98 7.60 8.11
CA ALA A 51 -9.36 7.50 9.52
C ALA A 51 -8.56 8.43 10.44
N ARG A 52 -7.47 9.04 9.94
CA ARG A 52 -6.67 10.02 10.70
C ARG A 52 -7.26 11.43 10.48
N PRO A 53 -7.47 12.20 11.55
CA PRO A 53 -8.07 13.54 11.50
C PRO A 53 -7.19 14.58 10.79
#